data_AF-A0A8T4L0A8-F1
#
_entry.id   AF-A0A8T4L0A8-F1
#
_cell.length_a   1.000
_cell.length_b   1.000
_cell.length_c   1.000
_cell.angle_alpha   90.00
_cell.angle_beta   90.00
_cell.angle_gamma   90.00
#
_symmetry.space_group_name_H-M   'P 1'
#
loop_
_entity.id
_entity.type
_entity.pdbx_description
1 polymer ?
#
loop_
_entity_poly.entity_id
_entity_poly.type
_entity_poly.pdbx_seq_one_letter_code
_entity_poly.pdbx_strand_id
1 'polypeptide(L)'
;MEELRFAQKYPFSSTAKRVVRQSNLSLGELPVEVIERAEVLVRNALQGIEYKANVVSSQGFLLNEVLAFPVAKIIVSCIGKDEAIRKFSVLIAANTLRHLEAEQPETLFAIAADLSIRFDLSEGGQEFARVVLPDFLAAGTKDEFMKLVNKKVEKGKVVLSRASFEKFLSYAVEKNVLSSLPVDVTGIPKNFGEISRRLYSGAVEQQKKQFEGIPSGKVNRRE
;
A
#
# COMPACT_ATOMS: atom_id res chain seq x y z
N MET A 1 -5.98 13.39 17.67
CA MET A 1 -5.50 11.99 17.80
C MET A 1 -6.15 11.06 16.80
N GLU A 2 -7.48 11.06 16.66
CA GLU A 2 -8.20 10.22 15.69
C GLU A 2 -7.76 10.44 14.23
N GLU A 3 -7.59 11.71 13.83
CA GLU A 3 -7.07 12.07 12.50
C GLU A 3 -5.71 11.42 12.19
N LEU A 4 -4.79 11.43 13.17
CA LEU A 4 -3.47 10.81 13.01
C LEU A 4 -3.55 9.28 12.93
N ARG A 5 -4.49 8.65 13.66
CA ARG A 5 -4.73 7.21 13.56
C ARG A 5 -5.27 6.86 12.17
N PHE A 6 -6.22 7.64 11.67
CA PHE A 6 -6.75 7.46 10.31
C PHE A 6 -5.63 7.62 9.27
N ALA A 7 -4.85 8.70 9.36
CA ALA A 7 -3.73 8.96 8.46
C ALA A 7 -2.67 7.85 8.50
N GLN A 8 -2.41 7.28 9.68
CA GLN A 8 -1.45 6.18 9.86
C GLN A 8 -1.93 4.89 9.18
N LYS A 9 -3.22 4.56 9.30
CA LYS A 9 -3.82 3.40 8.61
C LYS A 9 -3.89 3.60 7.09
N TYR A 10 -4.17 4.83 6.66
CA TYR A 10 -4.43 5.20 5.27
C TYR A 10 -3.50 6.33 4.80
N PRO A 11 -2.20 6.05 4.63
CA PRO A 11 -1.21 7.11 4.40
C PRO A 11 -1.29 7.74 2.98
N PHE A 12 -2.09 7.16 2.08
CA PHE A 12 -2.42 7.70 0.76
C PHE A 12 -3.61 8.67 0.78
N SER A 13 -4.36 8.73 1.89
CA SER A 13 -5.60 9.51 2.03
C SER A 13 -5.36 11.02 1.92
N SER A 14 -6.43 11.75 1.63
CA SER A 14 -6.43 13.22 1.67
C SER A 14 -6.09 13.74 3.07
N THR A 15 -6.57 13.05 4.10
CA THR A 15 -6.24 13.31 5.51
C THR A 15 -4.76 13.16 5.80
N ALA A 16 -4.13 12.06 5.39
CA ALA A 16 -2.68 11.89 5.55
C ALA A 16 -1.88 12.98 4.83
N LYS A 17 -2.27 13.32 3.59
CA LYS A 17 -1.64 14.42 2.83
C LYS A 17 -1.77 15.76 3.55
N ARG A 18 -2.89 16.04 4.21
CA ARG A 18 -3.09 17.27 5.01
C ARG A 18 -2.17 17.28 6.23
N VAL A 19 -2.08 16.18 6.97
CA VAL A 19 -1.17 16.04 8.12
C VAL A 19 0.28 16.29 7.71
N VAL A 20 0.73 15.68 6.59
CA VAL A 20 2.10 15.88 6.07
C VAL A 20 2.34 17.35 5.69
N ARG A 21 1.37 18.03 5.08
CA ARG A 21 1.51 19.46 4.75
C ARG A 21 1.59 20.34 5.98
N GLN A 22 0.83 20.02 7.03
CA GLN A 22 0.80 20.80 8.27
C GLN A 22 2.06 20.64 9.12
N SER A 23 2.85 19.58 8.92
CA SER A 23 4.10 19.41 9.67
C SER A 23 5.19 20.40 9.26
N ASN A 24 5.08 21.01 8.07
CA ASN A 24 6.04 21.99 7.52
C ASN A 24 7.52 21.52 7.57
N LEU A 25 7.77 20.21 7.53
CA LEU A 25 9.12 19.65 7.57
C LEU A 25 9.77 19.63 6.19
N SER A 26 11.02 20.09 6.12
CA SER A 26 11.87 19.88 4.94
C SER A 26 12.60 18.53 5.01
N LEU A 27 13.08 18.03 3.87
CA LEU A 27 13.83 16.76 3.82
C LEU A 27 15.13 16.77 4.63
N GLY A 28 15.73 17.95 4.85
CA GLY A 28 16.95 18.12 5.64
C GLY A 28 16.70 18.12 7.16
N GLU A 29 15.45 18.28 7.58
CA GLU A 29 15.05 18.43 8.99
C GLU A 29 14.20 17.24 9.47
N LEU A 30 14.16 16.15 8.69
CA LEU A 30 13.39 14.96 9.06
C LEU A 30 13.97 14.33 10.33
N PRO A 31 13.12 14.04 11.34
CA PRO A 31 13.53 13.28 12.51
C PRO A 31 14.09 11.91 12.10
N VAL A 32 15.10 11.43 12.83
CA VAL A 32 15.75 10.14 12.57
C VAL A 32 14.72 9.00 12.61
N GLU A 33 13.77 9.09 13.54
CA GLU A 33 12.69 8.11 13.73
C GLU A 33 11.78 8.00 12.50
N VAL A 34 11.58 9.10 11.75
CA VAL A 34 10.80 9.09 10.51
C VAL A 34 11.54 8.33 9.42
N ILE A 35 12.86 8.57 9.31
CA ILE A 35 13.71 7.91 8.32
C ILE A 35 13.80 6.41 8.64
N GLU A 36 14.10 6.04 9.88
CA GLU A 36 14.14 4.65 10.32
C GLU A 36 12.82 3.93 10.06
N ARG A 37 11.69 4.61 10.28
CA ARG A 37 10.39 4.00 10.04
C ARG A 37 10.10 3.80 8.56
N ALA A 38 10.51 4.76 7.73
CA ALA A 38 10.44 4.62 6.28
C ALA A 38 11.31 3.47 5.79
N GLU A 39 12.51 3.29 6.34
CA GLU A 39 13.38 2.16 6.02
C GLU A 39 12.74 0.82 6.37
N VAL A 40 12.13 0.69 7.55
CA VAL A 40 11.42 -0.53 7.94
C VAL A 40 10.28 -0.83 6.96
N LEU A 41 9.50 0.19 6.58
CA LEU A 41 8.41 0.03 5.61
C LEU A 41 8.92 -0.47 4.25
N VAL A 42 9.99 0.13 3.72
CA VAL A 42 10.60 -0.28 2.45
C VAL A 42 11.24 -1.67 2.54
N ARG A 43 11.95 -1.97 3.63
CA ARG A 43 12.55 -3.28 3.86
C ARG A 43 11.51 -4.39 3.87
N ASN A 44 10.42 -4.19 4.62
CA ASN A 44 9.32 -5.14 4.69
C ASN A 44 8.68 -5.35 3.32
N ALA A 45 8.50 -4.28 2.53
CA ALA A 45 8.00 -4.38 1.17
C ALA A 45 8.91 -5.25 0.29
N LEU A 46 10.21 -4.96 0.28
CA LEU A 46 11.19 -5.69 -0.54
C LEU A 46 11.28 -7.19 -0.19
N GLN A 47 11.07 -7.52 1.08
CA GLN A 47 11.11 -8.88 1.62
C GLN A 47 9.74 -9.59 1.59
N GLY A 48 8.65 -8.89 1.27
CA GLY A 48 7.30 -9.45 1.32
C GLY A 48 6.84 -9.78 2.75
N ILE A 49 7.36 -9.06 3.75
CA ILE A 49 7.01 -9.26 5.15
C ILE A 49 5.88 -8.29 5.53
N GLU A 50 4.92 -8.78 6.33
CA GLU A 50 3.86 -7.93 6.86
C GLU A 50 4.41 -6.73 7.65
N TYR A 51 3.78 -5.58 7.47
CA TYR A 51 4.07 -4.40 8.28
C TYR A 51 3.10 -4.33 9.46
N LYS A 52 3.63 -4.48 10.67
CA LYS A 52 2.85 -4.29 11.90
C LYS A 52 3.26 -2.95 12.50
N ALA A 53 2.30 -2.01 12.58
CA ALA A 53 2.52 -0.78 13.31
C ALA A 53 2.65 -1.10 14.81
N ASN A 54 3.58 -0.44 15.50
CA ASN A 54 3.75 -0.69 16.93
C ASN A 54 2.48 -0.26 17.68
N VAL A 55 2.17 -0.97 18.78
CA VAL A 55 0.99 -0.72 19.62
C VAL A 55 1.07 0.63 20.35
N VAL A 56 2.28 1.18 20.49
CA VAL A 56 2.53 2.46 21.14
C VAL A 56 1.87 3.59 20.35
N SER A 57 0.78 4.11 20.90
CA SER A 57 -0.09 5.09 20.23
C SER A 57 0.12 6.51 20.74
N SER A 58 1.37 6.94 20.95
CA SER A 58 1.63 8.35 21.28
C SER A 58 1.40 9.22 20.04
N GLN A 59 1.07 10.50 20.26
CA GLN A 59 0.84 11.44 19.16
C GLN A 59 2.07 11.58 18.26
N GLY A 60 3.25 11.69 18.84
CA GLY A 60 4.52 11.77 18.10
C GLY A 60 4.82 10.51 17.30
N PHE A 61 4.55 9.33 17.87
CA PHE A 61 4.74 8.07 17.14
C PHE A 61 3.81 7.97 15.93
N LEU A 62 2.52 8.31 16.10
CA LEU A 62 1.56 8.32 14.99
C LEU A 62 1.95 9.32 13.90
N LEU A 63 2.43 10.51 14.28
CA LEU A 63 2.93 11.48 13.31
C LEU A 63 4.13 10.94 12.54
N ASN A 64 5.08 10.29 13.22
CA ASN A 64 6.25 9.70 12.57
C ASN A 64 5.86 8.60 11.56
N GLU A 65 4.87 7.76 11.89
CA GLU A 65 4.31 6.78 10.95
C GLU A 65 3.72 7.44 9.69
N VAL A 66 2.97 8.52 9.86
CA VAL A 66 2.35 9.26 8.75
C VAL A 66 3.43 9.88 7.85
N LEU A 67 4.46 10.49 8.46
CA LEU A 67 5.58 11.09 7.74
C LEU A 67 6.49 10.05 7.08
N ALA A 68 6.56 8.83 7.61
CA ALA A 68 7.39 7.77 7.05
C ALA A 68 6.93 7.34 5.65
N PHE A 69 5.64 7.46 5.33
CA PHE A 69 5.11 7.06 4.02
C PHE A 69 5.68 7.87 2.84
N PRO A 70 5.62 9.22 2.81
CA PRO A 70 6.24 9.99 1.73
C PRO A 70 7.77 9.81 1.68
N VAL A 71 8.44 9.63 2.83
CA VAL A 71 9.87 9.33 2.88
C VAL A 71 10.18 7.97 2.26
N ALA A 72 9.35 6.95 2.53
CA ALA A 72 9.47 5.63 1.92
C ALA A 72 9.27 5.69 0.41
N LYS A 73 8.34 6.52 -0.09
CA LYS A 73 8.17 6.75 -1.54
C LYS A 73 9.44 7.31 -2.19
N ILE A 74 10.12 8.25 -1.52
CA ILE A 74 11.42 8.78 -1.98
C ILE A 74 12.45 7.67 -2.03
N ILE A 75 12.62 6.91 -0.94
CA ILE A 75 13.58 5.80 -0.86
C ILE A 75 13.33 4.78 -1.98
N VAL A 76 12.09 4.33 -2.18
CA VAL A 76 11.71 3.37 -3.24
C VAL A 76 11.98 3.93 -4.62
N SER A 77 11.74 5.22 -4.85
CA SER A 77 12.04 5.86 -6.13
C SER A 77 13.56 5.96 -6.37
N CYS A 78 14.34 6.22 -5.32
CA CYS A 78 15.81 6.19 -5.35
C CYS A 78 16.39 4.79 -5.60
N ILE A 79 15.65 3.70 -5.39
CA ILE A 79 16.09 2.34 -5.77
C ILE A 79 16.09 2.19 -7.30
N GLY A 80 15.15 2.84 -8.00
CA GLY A 80 15.08 2.84 -9.47
C GLY A 80 14.76 1.47 -10.08
N LYS A 81 14.02 0.61 -9.36
CA LYS A 81 13.59 -0.72 -9.83
C LYS A 81 12.07 -0.85 -9.76
N ASP A 82 11.44 -1.17 -10.89
CA ASP A 82 9.98 -1.35 -10.94
C ASP A 82 9.47 -2.44 -9.99
N GLU A 83 10.27 -3.48 -9.77
CA GLU A 83 9.93 -4.53 -8.81
C GLU A 83 9.80 -3.99 -7.38
N ALA A 84 10.68 -3.07 -6.97
CA ALA A 84 10.61 -2.44 -5.65
C ALA A 84 9.34 -1.58 -5.51
N ILE A 85 8.99 -0.82 -6.56
CA ILE A 85 7.75 -0.04 -6.62
C ILE A 85 6.51 -0.94 -6.51
N ARG A 86 6.48 -2.05 -7.27
CA ARG A 86 5.38 -3.02 -7.21
C ARG A 86 5.23 -3.64 -5.83
N LYS A 87 6.34 -4.15 -5.25
CA LYS A 87 6.36 -4.73 -3.91
C LYS A 87 5.90 -3.75 -2.84
N PHE A 88 6.33 -2.49 -2.94
CA PHE A 88 5.87 -1.44 -2.05
C PHE A 88 4.37 -1.19 -2.17
N SER A 89 3.84 -1.08 -3.38
CA SER A 89 2.40 -0.86 -3.61
C SER A 89 1.55 -2.02 -3.07
N VAL A 90 2.01 -3.26 -3.25
CA VAL A 90 1.36 -4.47 -2.71
C VAL A 90 1.35 -4.47 -1.18
N LEU A 91 2.47 -4.11 -0.53
CA LEU A 91 2.51 -4.02 0.94
C LEU A 91 1.47 -3.03 1.48
N ILE A 92 1.37 -1.85 0.86
CA ILE A 92 0.44 -0.81 1.31
C ILE A 92 -1.02 -1.25 1.11
N ALA A 93 -1.33 -1.90 -0.02
CA ALA A 93 -2.64 -2.49 -0.26
C ALA A 93 -3.00 -3.57 0.76
N ALA A 94 -2.07 -4.48 1.06
CA ALA A 94 -2.26 -5.54 2.06
C ALA A 94 -2.47 -4.97 3.48
N ASN A 95 -1.74 -3.93 3.86
CA ASN A 95 -1.96 -3.23 5.13
C ASN A 95 -3.33 -2.56 5.19
N THR A 96 -3.73 -1.91 4.09
CA THR A 96 -5.03 -1.25 3.97
C THR A 96 -6.16 -2.25 4.18
N LEU A 97 -6.12 -3.40 3.49
CA LEU A 97 -7.15 -4.43 3.59
C LEU A 97 -7.37 -4.87 5.05
N ARG A 98 -6.29 -5.18 5.77
CA ARG A 98 -6.36 -5.56 7.19
C ARG A 98 -7.00 -4.51 8.08
N HIS A 99 -6.83 -3.22 7.74
CA HIS A 99 -7.50 -2.15 8.46
C HIS A 99 -8.97 -2.08 8.09
N LEU A 100 -9.32 -2.13 6.80
CA LEU A 100 -10.70 -2.06 6.32
C LEU A 100 -11.62 -3.15 6.90
N GLU A 101 -11.10 -4.37 7.07
CA GLU A 101 -11.85 -5.51 7.63
C GLU A 101 -12.41 -5.24 9.03
N ALA A 102 -11.79 -4.34 9.80
CA ALA A 102 -12.18 -4.00 11.17
C ALA A 102 -12.94 -2.65 11.29
N GLU A 103 -13.23 -1.98 10.18
CA GLU A 103 -13.76 -0.61 10.17
C GLU A 103 -15.27 -0.55 10.01
N GLN A 104 -15.87 0.61 10.27
CA GLN A 104 -17.28 0.83 9.99
C GLN A 104 -17.50 1.17 8.51
N PRO A 105 -18.68 0.88 7.93
CA PRO A 105 -18.99 1.18 6.52
C PRO A 105 -18.63 2.60 6.08
N GLU A 106 -18.82 3.58 6.95
CA GLU A 106 -18.53 4.99 6.70
C GLU A 106 -17.04 5.22 6.37
N THR A 107 -16.13 4.50 7.03
CA THR A 107 -14.69 4.54 6.72
C THR A 107 -14.42 4.00 5.33
N LEU A 108 -15.06 2.89 4.93
CA LEU A 108 -14.88 2.31 3.60
C LEU A 108 -15.35 3.30 2.51
N PHE A 109 -16.46 4.00 2.76
CA PHE A 109 -16.99 5.02 1.84
C PHE A 109 -16.08 6.24 1.74
N ALA A 110 -15.51 6.69 2.87
CA ALA A 110 -14.53 7.76 2.88
C ALA A 110 -13.27 7.40 2.06
N ILE A 111 -12.78 6.17 2.20
CA ILE A 111 -11.64 5.67 1.41
C ILE A 111 -11.98 5.57 -0.08
N ALA A 112 -13.18 5.08 -0.42
CA ALA A 112 -13.65 5.05 -1.80
C ALA A 112 -13.70 6.45 -2.42
N ALA A 113 -14.19 7.45 -1.67
CA ALA A 113 -14.25 8.84 -2.11
C ALA A 113 -12.85 9.44 -2.31
N ASP A 114 -11.90 9.19 -1.38
CA ASP A 114 -10.50 9.59 -1.51
C ASP A 114 -9.81 8.99 -2.75
N LEU A 115 -10.25 7.81 -3.17
CA LEU A 115 -9.78 7.12 -4.38
C LEU A 115 -10.59 7.50 -5.63
N SER A 116 -11.56 8.42 -5.52
CA SER A 116 -12.47 8.84 -6.60
C SER A 116 -13.25 7.68 -7.23
N ILE A 117 -13.59 6.67 -6.44
CA ILE A 117 -14.41 5.54 -6.86
C ILE A 117 -15.88 5.94 -6.81
N ARG A 118 -16.60 5.73 -7.92
CA ARG A 118 -18.04 5.92 -7.97
C ARG A 118 -18.75 4.63 -7.60
N PHE A 119 -19.66 4.73 -6.63
CA PHE A 119 -20.47 3.62 -6.19
C PHE A 119 -21.83 4.09 -5.65
N ASP A 120 -22.80 3.18 -5.65
CA ASP A 120 -24.04 3.35 -4.90
C ASP A 120 -24.04 2.40 -3.70
N LEU A 121 -24.70 2.81 -2.63
CA LEU A 121 -25.05 1.93 -1.52
C LEU A 121 -26.18 1.01 -1.94
N SER A 122 -26.14 -0.24 -1.48
CA SER A 122 -27.27 -1.15 -1.65
C SER A 122 -28.11 -1.19 -0.37
N GLU A 123 -29.39 -0.91 -0.50
CA GLU A 123 -30.36 -1.00 0.59
C GLU A 123 -30.79 -2.47 0.80
N GLY A 124 -29.92 -3.26 1.44
CA GLY A 124 -30.26 -4.55 2.01
C GLY A 124 -29.73 -5.81 1.30
N GLY A 125 -29.65 -6.90 2.07
CA GLY A 125 -29.22 -8.23 1.63
C GLY A 125 -27.71 -8.51 1.73
N GLN A 126 -27.21 -9.38 0.87
CA GLN A 126 -25.77 -9.72 0.73
C GLN A 126 -25.00 -8.69 -0.12
N GLU A 127 -25.71 -7.75 -0.74
CA GLU A 127 -25.16 -6.67 -1.57
C GLU A 127 -24.85 -5.48 -0.67
N PHE A 128 -23.60 -5.02 -0.69
CA PHE A 128 -23.14 -3.90 0.14
C PHE A 128 -22.97 -2.63 -0.69
N ALA A 129 -22.29 -2.74 -1.84
CA ALA A 129 -22.00 -1.61 -2.72
C ALA A 129 -22.08 -2.02 -4.20
N ARG A 130 -22.43 -1.06 -5.06
CA ARG A 130 -22.44 -1.22 -6.53
C ARG A 130 -21.43 -0.25 -7.15
N VAL A 131 -20.28 -0.75 -7.59
CA VAL A 131 -19.19 0.07 -8.16
C VAL A 131 -19.38 0.22 -9.67
N VAL A 132 -19.22 1.43 -10.22
CA VAL A 132 -19.36 1.64 -11.67
C VAL A 132 -18.26 0.86 -12.41
N LEU A 133 -18.63 0.15 -13.48
CA LEU A 133 -17.76 -0.79 -14.19
C LEU A 133 -16.37 -0.25 -14.57
N PRO A 134 -16.21 1.00 -15.09
CA PRO A 134 -14.89 1.53 -15.42
C PRO A 134 -13.97 1.63 -14.19
N ASP A 135 -14.50 2.01 -13.03
CA ASP A 135 -13.71 2.16 -11.81
C ASP A 135 -13.30 0.78 -11.27
N PHE A 136 -14.18 -0.23 -11.41
CA PHE A 136 -13.85 -1.60 -11.06
C PHE A 136 -12.71 -2.15 -11.94
N LEU A 137 -12.84 -2.05 -13.26
CA LEU A 137 -11.84 -2.53 -14.21
C LEU A 137 -10.52 -1.76 -14.10
N ALA A 138 -10.60 -0.47 -13.79
CA ALA A 138 -9.45 0.38 -13.62
C ALA A 138 -8.50 -0.14 -12.53
N ALA A 139 -9.00 -0.74 -11.44
CA ALA A 139 -8.16 -1.24 -10.35
C ALA A 139 -7.25 -2.43 -10.71
N GLY A 140 -7.45 -3.06 -11.89
CA GLY A 140 -6.59 -4.10 -12.44
C GLY A 140 -7.30 -5.43 -12.63
N THR A 141 -6.62 -6.40 -13.23
CA THR A 141 -7.22 -7.71 -13.65
C THR A 141 -6.36 -8.93 -13.31
N LYS A 142 -5.25 -8.75 -12.58
CA LYS A 142 -4.25 -9.81 -12.35
C LYS A 142 -4.75 -10.92 -11.43
N ASP A 143 -5.54 -10.56 -10.41
CA ASP A 143 -6.10 -11.52 -9.45
C ASP A 143 -7.40 -12.12 -9.98
N GLU A 144 -7.67 -13.37 -9.65
CA GLU A 144 -8.93 -14.05 -9.99
C GLU A 144 -10.15 -13.29 -9.46
N PHE A 145 -10.03 -12.67 -8.28
CA PHE A 145 -11.06 -11.81 -7.72
C PHE A 145 -11.42 -10.64 -8.65
N MET A 146 -10.47 -10.10 -9.41
CA MET A 146 -10.71 -8.94 -10.28
C MET A 146 -11.25 -9.30 -11.67
N LYS A 147 -11.37 -10.60 -11.99
CA LYS A 147 -11.93 -11.03 -13.28
C LYS A 147 -13.42 -10.72 -13.34
N LEU A 148 -13.83 -9.90 -14.31
CA LEU A 148 -15.23 -9.50 -14.47
C LEU A 148 -16.17 -10.68 -14.73
N VAL A 149 -15.69 -11.73 -15.41
CA VAL A 149 -16.45 -12.97 -15.65
C VAL A 149 -16.87 -13.68 -14.35
N ASN A 150 -16.19 -13.38 -13.25
CA ASN A 150 -16.49 -13.89 -11.91
C ASN A 150 -17.35 -12.92 -11.08
N LYS A 151 -17.94 -11.90 -11.69
CA LYS A 151 -18.72 -10.85 -11.01
C LYS A 151 -20.15 -10.77 -11.50
N LYS A 152 -21.04 -10.47 -10.56
CA LYS A 152 -22.40 -10.02 -10.86
C LYS A 152 -22.36 -8.56 -11.32
N VAL A 153 -22.85 -8.30 -12.53
CA VAL A 153 -22.93 -6.95 -13.11
C VAL A 153 -24.38 -6.62 -13.40
N GLU A 154 -24.85 -5.50 -12.86
CA GLU A 154 -26.21 -4.99 -13.08
C GLU A 154 -26.14 -3.54 -13.51
N LYS A 155 -26.80 -3.20 -14.63
CA LYS A 155 -26.89 -1.81 -15.14
C LYS A 155 -25.53 -1.09 -15.22
N GLY A 156 -24.49 -1.80 -15.65
CA GLY A 156 -23.13 -1.25 -15.76
C GLY A 156 -22.40 -1.06 -14.44
N LYS A 157 -22.87 -1.67 -13.35
CA LYS A 157 -22.22 -1.63 -12.02
C LYS A 157 -21.93 -3.05 -11.54
N VAL A 158 -20.76 -3.23 -10.94
CA VAL A 158 -20.32 -4.46 -10.30
C VAL A 158 -20.90 -4.51 -8.89
N VAL A 159 -21.67 -5.55 -8.61
CA VAL A 159 -22.30 -5.76 -7.30
C VAL A 159 -21.30 -6.46 -6.38
N LEU A 160 -21.05 -5.88 -5.21
CA LEU A 160 -20.07 -6.38 -4.26
C LEU A 160 -20.70 -6.56 -2.87
N SER A 161 -20.41 -7.70 -2.24
CA SER A 161 -20.58 -7.87 -0.80
C SER A 161 -19.58 -6.98 -0.04
N ARG A 162 -19.75 -6.84 1.27
CA ARG A 162 -18.84 -6.03 2.10
C ARG A 162 -17.37 -6.48 1.97
N ALA A 163 -17.10 -7.77 2.18
CA ALA A 163 -15.75 -8.32 2.02
C ALA A 163 -15.19 -8.14 0.60
N SER A 164 -16.05 -8.22 -0.42
CA SER A 164 -15.64 -7.94 -1.80
C SER A 164 -15.33 -6.46 -2.03
N PHE A 165 -16.06 -5.55 -1.38
CA PHE A 165 -15.78 -4.12 -1.47
C PHE A 165 -14.47 -3.76 -0.75
N GLU A 166 -14.22 -4.31 0.43
CA GLU A 166 -12.94 -4.17 1.16
C GLU A 166 -11.76 -4.65 0.30
N LYS A 167 -11.88 -5.86 -0.29
CA LYS A 167 -10.86 -6.41 -1.19
C LYS A 167 -10.71 -5.59 -2.48
N PHE A 168 -11.80 -5.06 -3.04
CA PHE A 168 -11.73 -4.17 -4.19
C PHE A 168 -10.98 -2.86 -3.87
N LEU A 169 -11.26 -2.24 -2.72
CA LEU A 169 -10.59 -1.02 -2.28
C LEU A 169 -9.08 -1.24 -2.14
N SER A 170 -8.62 -2.41 -1.69
CA SER A 170 -7.18 -2.68 -1.60
C SER A 170 -6.50 -2.70 -2.98
N TYR A 171 -7.13 -3.24 -4.03
CA TYR A 171 -6.60 -3.13 -5.41
C TYR A 171 -6.61 -1.69 -5.92
N ALA A 172 -7.67 -0.93 -5.61
CA ALA A 172 -7.73 0.49 -5.96
C ALA A 172 -6.60 1.28 -5.26
N VAL A 173 -6.26 0.94 -4.02
CA VAL A 173 -5.09 1.48 -3.30
C VAL A 173 -3.78 1.05 -3.94
N GLU A 174 -3.60 -0.22 -4.27
CA GLU A 174 -2.39 -0.71 -4.96
C GLU A 174 -2.13 0.13 -6.23
N LYS A 175 -3.17 0.29 -7.06
CA LYS A 175 -3.09 1.12 -8.26
C LYS A 175 -2.79 2.57 -7.94
N ASN A 176 -3.45 3.16 -6.95
CA ASN A 176 -3.24 4.55 -6.57
C ASN A 176 -1.78 4.79 -6.17
N VAL A 177 -1.24 3.93 -5.29
CA VAL A 177 0.15 4.01 -4.84
C VAL A 177 1.11 3.81 -6.02
N LEU A 178 0.86 2.80 -6.86
CA LEU A 178 1.67 2.50 -8.05
C LEU A 178 1.70 3.69 -9.02
N SER A 179 0.56 4.32 -9.30
CA SER A 179 0.46 5.49 -10.18
C SER A 179 1.13 6.75 -9.62
N SER A 180 1.40 6.75 -8.32
CA SER A 180 2.05 7.87 -7.62
C SER A 180 3.57 7.70 -7.50
N LEU A 181 4.13 6.67 -8.13
CA LEU A 181 5.54 6.30 -8.14
C LEU A 181 6.03 6.07 -9.59
N PRO A 182 7.31 6.34 -9.90
CA PRO A 182 8.30 6.96 -9.02
C PRO A 182 8.00 8.45 -8.76
N VAL A 183 8.51 9.00 -7.65
CA VAL A 183 8.55 10.45 -7.44
C VAL A 183 9.82 11.04 -8.07
N ASP A 184 9.82 12.33 -8.35
CA ASP A 184 11.04 13.03 -8.76
C ASP A 184 12.05 13.01 -7.60
N VAL A 185 13.24 12.50 -7.88
CA VAL A 185 14.34 12.38 -6.91
C VAL A 185 15.48 13.37 -7.19
N THR A 186 15.26 14.31 -8.10
CA THR A 186 16.20 15.40 -8.39
C THR A 186 16.32 16.31 -7.18
N GLY A 187 17.55 16.58 -6.73
CA GLY A 187 17.81 17.46 -5.59
C GLY A 187 17.55 16.85 -4.21
N ILE A 188 17.21 15.55 -4.13
CA ILE A 188 17.07 14.85 -2.85
C ILE A 188 18.44 14.69 -2.16
N PRO A 189 18.54 14.86 -0.82
CA PRO A 189 19.78 14.66 -0.08
C PRO A 189 20.45 13.29 -0.33
N LYS A 190 21.79 13.27 -0.40
CA LYS A 190 22.60 12.10 -0.82
C LYS A 190 22.38 10.85 0.07
N ASN A 191 22.09 11.05 1.35
CA ASN A 191 21.82 9.97 2.31
C ASN A 191 20.68 9.06 1.84
N PHE A 192 19.64 9.57 1.16
CA PHE A 192 18.56 8.74 0.63
C PHE A 192 19.02 7.76 -0.46
N GLY A 193 20.00 8.16 -1.27
CA GLY A 193 20.63 7.28 -2.26
C GLY A 193 21.50 6.19 -1.62
N GLU A 194 22.13 6.48 -0.49
CA GLU A 194 22.90 5.48 0.28
C GLU A 194 21.97 4.48 0.97
N ILE A 195 20.91 4.97 1.59
CA ILE A 195 19.86 4.16 2.21
C ILE A 195 19.22 3.23 1.17
N SER A 196 18.85 3.76 -0.01
CA SER A 196 18.22 2.96 -1.06
C SER A 196 19.11 1.81 -1.55
N ARG A 197 20.40 2.09 -1.79
CA ARG A 197 21.38 1.06 -2.16
C ARG A 197 21.53 0.00 -1.08
N ARG A 198 21.68 0.40 0.18
CA ARG A 198 21.81 -0.53 1.31
C ARG A 198 20.59 -1.45 1.43
N LEU A 199 19.39 -0.88 1.39
CA LEU A 199 18.14 -1.65 1.52
C LEU A 199 17.96 -2.63 0.37
N TYR A 200 18.23 -2.21 -0.86
CA TYR A 200 18.07 -3.06 -2.03
C TYR A 200 19.10 -4.20 -2.06
N SER A 201 20.38 -3.92 -1.80
CA SER A 201 21.42 -4.96 -1.73
C SER A 201 21.10 -6.00 -0.65
N GLY A 202 20.68 -5.55 0.55
CA GLY A 202 20.29 -6.45 1.63
C GLY A 202 19.09 -7.34 1.26
N ALA A 203 18.11 -6.82 0.53
CA ALA A 203 16.98 -7.60 0.06
C ALA A 203 17.37 -8.65 -0.99
N VAL A 204 18.26 -8.31 -1.92
CA VAL A 204 18.79 -9.24 -2.93
C VAL A 204 19.56 -10.38 -2.28
N GLU A 205 20.42 -10.08 -1.30
CA GLU A 205 21.17 -11.11 -0.56
C GLU A 205 20.25 -12.09 0.19
N GLN A 206 19.20 -11.58 0.83
CA GLN A 206 18.25 -12.43 1.52
C GLN A 206 17.47 -13.34 0.57
N GLN A 207 17.06 -12.84 -0.59
CA GLN A 207 16.41 -13.66 -1.61
C GLN A 207 17.36 -14.77 -2.10
N LYS A 208 18.63 -14.45 -2.38
CA LYS A 208 19.63 -15.48 -2.76
C LYS A 208 19.74 -16.58 -1.71
N LYS A 209 19.85 -16.21 -0.43
CA LYS A 209 19.91 -17.18 0.68
C LYS A 209 18.65 -18.06 0.75
N GLN A 210 17.46 -17.49 0.51
CA GLN A 210 16.22 -18.26 0.46
C GLN A 210 16.20 -19.25 -0.71
N PHE A 211 16.72 -18.87 -1.88
CA PHE A 211 16.80 -19.76 -3.04
C PHE A 211 17.86 -20.88 -2.87
N GLU A 212 19.03 -20.57 -2.31
CA GLU A 212 20.10 -21.56 -2.06
C GLU A 212 19.72 -22.60 -1.00
N GLY A 213 18.81 -22.25 -0.07
CA GLY A 213 18.30 -23.15 0.95
C GLY A 213 17.25 -24.17 0.47
N ILE A 214 16.79 -24.09 -0.79
CA ILE A 214 15.83 -25.04 -1.36
C ILE A 214 16.62 -26.22 -1.98
N PRO A 215 16.50 -27.46 -1.46
CA PRO A 215 17.20 -28.59 -2.07
C PRO A 215 16.70 -28.79 -3.50
N SER A 216 17.60 -28.75 -4.48
CA SER A 216 17.29 -29.09 -5.87
C SER A 216 16.77 -30.53 -5.92
N GLY A 217 15.46 -30.70 -6.08
CA GLY A 217 14.82 -32.00 -6.23
C GLY A 217 15.47 -32.76 -7.39
N LYS A 218 16.01 -33.96 -7.11
CA LYS A 218 16.55 -34.85 -8.14
C LYS A 218 15.44 -35.15 -9.14
N VAL A 219 15.59 -34.65 -10.37
CA VAL A 219 14.75 -35.05 -11.50
C VAL A 219 15.09 -36.51 -11.80
N ASN A 220 14.29 -37.45 -11.29
CA ASN A 220 14.36 -38.83 -11.74
C ASN A 220 13.83 -38.88 -13.18
N ARG A 221 14.75 -38.87 -14.15
CA ARG A 221 14.47 -39.36 -15.50
C ARG A 221 14.18 -40.85 -15.36
N ARG A 222 12.93 -41.25 -15.60
CA ARG A 222 12.59 -42.65 -15.84
C ARG A 222 13.07 -42.97 -17.25
N GLU A 223 14.01 -43.91 -17.34
CA GLU A 223 14.29 -44.68 -18.56
C GLU A 223 13.18 -45.71 -18.79
#